data_AF-A0A804JS80-F1
#
_entry.id   AF-A0A804JS80-F1
#
_cell.length_a   1.000
_cell.length_b   1.000
_cell.length_c   1.000
_cell.angle_alpha   90.00
_cell.angle_beta   90.00
_cell.angle_gamma   90.00
#
_symmetry.space_group_name_H-M   'P 1'
#
loop_
_entity.id
_entity.type
_entity.pdbx_description
1 polymer ?
#
loop_
_entity_poly.entity_id
_entity_poly.type
_entity_poly.pdbx_seq_one_letter_code
_entity_poly.pdbx_strand_id
1 'polypeptide(L)'
;MLCFKYTPSILSGVAMTTFPQKTCHIVVCEARGPRPRFPRVWKTRKRIGTISKSQKLVECIKGLSNVKEEVYGALDSFVAWELEFPLIVVKKTLKTFEIEREWKRIIQVVKWMFSKGQGKTMGTYYTLLNALAEDGRLEEAEELWMKIFSENLENLPRVFFMKMMSIYYDQGMYEKMFEVFADMEELGIRPDMSIVNKLGDVFQKLGMLDKYDKLKSKYPPPTWEYRYIKGKRVRIHANQIQGSNVEIS
;
A
#
# COMPACT_ATOMS: atom_id res chain seq x y z
N MET A 1 -49.11 56.43 29.64
CA MET A 1 -50.53 56.17 29.32
C MET A 1 -50.92 54.83 29.94
N LEU A 2 -52.06 54.84 30.62
CA LEU A 2 -52.94 53.71 30.96
C LEU A 2 -52.50 52.70 32.04
N CYS A 3 -53.28 52.76 33.13
CA CYS A 3 -53.52 51.74 34.14
C CYS A 3 -53.90 50.38 33.52
N PHE A 4 -53.85 49.28 34.29
CA PHE A 4 -55.04 48.58 34.80
C PHE A 4 -54.65 47.31 35.59
N LYS A 5 -54.99 47.35 36.88
CA LYS A 5 -55.57 46.31 37.75
C LYS A 5 -54.85 44.98 38.01
N TYR A 6 -54.43 44.87 39.27
CA TYR A 6 -54.34 43.68 40.10
C TYR A 6 -55.69 42.93 40.21
N THR A 7 -55.63 41.59 40.19
CA THR A 7 -56.44 40.69 41.05
C THR A 7 -55.64 39.41 41.32
N PRO A 8 -55.48 38.96 42.58
CA PRO A 8 -54.90 37.68 42.93
C PRO A 8 -56.00 36.64 43.24
N SER A 9 -55.75 35.38 42.91
CA SER A 9 -56.47 34.26 43.55
C SER A 9 -55.53 33.07 43.73
N ILE A 10 -55.40 32.72 45.00
CA ILE A 10 -54.66 31.62 45.60
C ILE A 10 -55.35 30.30 45.25
N LEU A 11 -54.60 29.26 44.89
CA LEU A 11 -54.86 27.94 45.45
C LEU A 11 -53.56 27.15 45.66
N SER A 12 -53.41 26.80 46.93
CA SER A 12 -52.45 25.94 47.60
C SER A 12 -52.11 24.62 46.90
N GLY A 13 -50.84 24.24 46.98
CA GLY A 13 -50.36 22.88 46.72
C GLY A 13 -48.88 22.74 47.05
N VAL A 14 -48.57 22.54 48.33
CA VAL A 14 -47.23 22.29 48.86
C VAL A 14 -46.69 20.95 48.37
N ALA A 15 -45.49 20.94 47.79
CA ALA A 15 -44.47 19.91 48.06
C ALA A 15 -43.10 20.41 47.57
N MET A 16 -42.32 20.97 48.48
CA MET A 16 -40.86 20.91 48.38
C MET A 16 -40.45 19.48 48.72
N THR A 17 -39.86 18.76 47.77
CA THR A 17 -38.91 17.70 48.08
C THR A 17 -37.56 18.08 47.52
N THR A 18 -36.62 18.19 48.44
CA THR A 18 -35.22 18.49 48.28
C THR A 18 -34.49 17.43 47.46
N PHE A 19 -33.52 17.89 46.67
CA PHE A 19 -32.60 17.15 45.80
C PHE A 19 -31.95 15.90 46.44
N PRO A 20 -31.48 14.95 45.61
CA PRO A 20 -30.04 14.88 45.46
C PRO A 20 -29.55 14.78 44.01
N GLN A 21 -28.34 15.31 43.82
CA GLN A 21 -27.60 15.46 42.58
C GLN A 21 -27.37 14.12 41.86
N LYS A 22 -27.79 14.06 40.59
CA LYS A 22 -27.01 13.43 39.52
C LYS A 22 -27.18 14.27 38.25
N THR A 23 -26.15 15.07 37.93
CA THR A 23 -26.03 15.70 36.61
C THR A 23 -25.69 14.62 35.60
N CYS A 24 -26.70 13.90 35.12
CA CYS A 24 -26.59 13.22 33.83
C CYS A 24 -26.70 14.32 32.77
N HIS A 25 -25.57 14.70 32.19
CA HIS A 25 -25.52 15.52 30.98
C HIS A 25 -26.11 14.73 29.80
N ILE A 26 -27.43 14.59 29.77
CA ILE A 26 -28.15 14.27 28.54
C ILE A 26 -28.35 15.61 27.86
N VAL A 27 -27.47 15.92 26.92
CA VAL A 27 -27.74 16.93 25.91
C VAL A 27 -28.90 16.37 25.08
N VAL A 28 -30.12 16.77 25.42
CA VAL A 28 -31.26 16.65 24.51
C VAL A 28 -30.95 17.61 23.37
N CYS A 29 -30.30 17.11 22.33
CA CYS A 29 -30.24 17.83 21.07
C CYS A 29 -31.67 18.20 20.70
N GLU A 30 -31.93 19.50 20.47
CA GLU A 30 -33.15 19.94 19.83
C GLU A 30 -33.48 18.98 18.70
N ALA A 31 -34.72 18.50 18.68
CA ALA A 31 -35.21 17.61 17.66
C ALA A 31 -34.89 18.23 16.31
N ARG A 32 -33.86 17.70 15.63
CA ARG A 32 -33.65 17.95 14.21
C ARG A 32 -35.01 17.69 13.58
N GLY A 33 -35.61 18.75 13.02
CA GLY A 33 -36.94 18.69 12.40
C GLY A 33 -37.05 17.48 11.49
N PRO A 34 -38.27 17.00 11.19
CA PRO A 34 -38.48 15.76 10.46
C PRO A 34 -37.55 15.71 9.25
N ARG A 35 -36.68 14.69 9.25
CA ARG A 35 -35.64 14.49 8.23
C ARG A 35 -36.27 14.80 6.87
N PRO A 36 -35.77 15.79 6.11
CA PRO A 36 -36.46 16.28 4.93
C PRO A 36 -36.80 15.10 4.02
N ARG A 37 -38.10 14.92 3.74
CA ARG A 37 -38.58 13.90 2.81
C ARG A 37 -38.34 14.41 1.39
N PHE A 38 -37.08 14.60 1.02
CA PHE A 38 -36.75 14.51 -0.40
C PHE A 38 -37.12 13.09 -0.84
N PRO A 39 -37.74 12.90 -2.02
CA PRO A 39 -37.74 11.58 -2.61
C PRO A 39 -36.27 11.12 -2.60
N ARG A 40 -36.00 9.86 -2.25
CA ARG A 40 -34.70 9.26 -2.59
C ARG A 40 -34.68 9.20 -4.12
N VAL A 41 -34.28 10.29 -4.77
CA VAL A 41 -34.44 10.50 -6.22
C VAL A 41 -33.56 9.51 -7.00
N TRP A 42 -32.68 8.76 -6.33
CA TRP A 42 -31.86 7.74 -6.95
C TRP A 42 -31.79 6.51 -6.04
N LYS A 43 -32.79 5.62 -6.16
CA LYS A 43 -32.52 4.19 -5.95
C LYS A 43 -31.87 3.68 -7.22
N THR A 44 -30.54 3.70 -7.29
CA THR A 44 -29.84 2.98 -8.35
C THR A 44 -30.23 1.50 -8.23
N ARG A 45 -30.91 0.96 -9.24
CA ARG A 45 -31.19 -0.48 -9.33
C ARG A 45 -29.84 -1.20 -9.38
N LYS A 46 -29.53 -1.93 -8.30
CA LYS A 46 -28.29 -2.66 -7.98
C LYS A 46 -27.10 -1.75 -7.61
N ARG A 47 -26.62 -1.87 -6.37
CA ARG A 47 -25.25 -1.44 -6.01
C ARG A 47 -24.30 -2.21 -6.91
N ILE A 48 -23.66 -1.54 -7.87
CA ILE A 48 -22.51 -2.12 -8.58
C ILE A 48 -21.48 -2.48 -7.51
N GLY A 49 -21.16 -3.77 -7.40
CA GLY A 49 -20.21 -4.25 -6.40
C GLY A 49 -18.82 -3.68 -6.64
N THR A 50 -17.99 -3.61 -5.60
CA THR A 50 -16.60 -3.12 -5.68
C THR A 50 -15.80 -3.80 -6.79
N ILE A 51 -16.08 -5.07 -7.06
CA ILE A 51 -15.50 -5.86 -8.16
C ILE A 51 -15.85 -5.25 -9.52
N SER A 52 -17.13 -5.06 -9.79
CA SER A 52 -17.62 -4.49 -11.04
C SER A 52 -17.18 -3.03 -11.23
N LYS A 53 -17.06 -2.24 -10.14
CA LYS A 53 -16.48 -0.89 -10.20
C LYS A 53 -15.01 -0.92 -10.61
N SER A 54 -14.22 -1.82 -10.02
CA SER A 54 -12.78 -1.95 -10.36
C SER A 54 -12.57 -2.41 -11.80
N GLN A 55 -13.41 -3.32 -12.30
CA GLN A 55 -13.34 -3.75 -13.70
C GLN A 55 -13.69 -2.61 -14.66
N LYS A 56 -14.76 -1.87 -14.37
CA LYS A 56 -15.12 -0.69 -15.16
C LYS A 56 -14.01 0.36 -15.17
N LEU A 57 -13.37 0.60 -14.02
CA LEU A 57 -12.24 1.53 -13.94
C LEU A 57 -11.03 1.05 -14.77
N VAL A 58 -10.72 -0.26 -14.73
CA VAL A 58 -9.68 -0.86 -15.58
C VAL A 58 -10.03 -0.66 -17.06
N GLU A 59 -11.24 -1.01 -17.50
CA GLU A 59 -11.68 -0.83 -18.88
C GLU A 59 -11.60 0.62 -19.34
N CYS A 60 -12.03 1.57 -18.50
CA CYS A 60 -11.94 3.00 -18.78
C CYS A 60 -10.49 3.43 -18.99
N ILE A 61 -9.58 3.14 -18.05
CA ILE A 61 -8.17 3.51 -18.17
C ILE A 61 -7.50 2.81 -19.36
N LYS A 62 -7.93 1.59 -19.69
CA LYS A 62 -7.44 0.85 -20.85
C LYS A 62 -7.78 1.50 -22.18
N GLY A 63 -8.94 2.14 -22.26
CA GLY A 63 -9.40 2.84 -23.46
C GLY A 63 -8.77 4.23 -23.66
N LEU A 64 -8.03 4.75 -22.67
CA LEU A 64 -7.38 6.06 -22.75
C LEU A 64 -5.99 5.97 -23.38
N SER A 65 -5.53 7.09 -23.93
CA SER A 65 -4.14 7.23 -24.31
C SER A 65 -3.25 7.30 -23.07
N ASN A 66 -1.94 7.10 -23.26
CA ASN A 66 -0.95 7.20 -22.17
C ASN A 66 -0.63 8.65 -21.80
N VAL A 67 -1.41 9.64 -22.25
CA VAL A 67 -1.27 11.05 -21.88
C VAL A 67 -1.75 11.24 -20.44
N LYS A 68 -0.92 11.92 -19.63
CA LYS A 68 -1.16 12.09 -18.20
C LYS A 68 -2.51 12.76 -17.92
N GLU A 69 -2.84 13.78 -18.70
CA GLU A 69 -4.03 14.62 -18.53
C GLU A 69 -5.32 13.81 -18.75
N GLU A 70 -5.36 12.92 -19.75
CA GLU A 70 -6.51 12.07 -20.02
C GLU A 70 -6.76 11.08 -18.88
N VAL A 71 -5.70 10.40 -18.44
CA VAL A 71 -5.78 9.42 -17.34
C VAL A 71 -6.18 10.11 -16.05
N TYR A 72 -5.58 11.26 -15.72
CA TYR A 72 -5.88 12.01 -14.51
C TYR A 72 -7.30 12.59 -14.54
N GLY A 73 -7.73 13.11 -15.69
CA GLY A 73 -9.08 13.63 -15.88
C GLY A 73 -10.15 12.54 -15.73
N ALA A 74 -9.91 11.34 -16.26
CA ALA A 74 -10.80 10.20 -16.09
C ALA A 74 -10.86 9.72 -14.64
N LEU A 75 -9.72 9.69 -13.94
CA LEU A 75 -9.65 9.32 -12.52
C LEU A 75 -10.34 10.36 -11.63
N ASP A 76 -10.14 11.66 -11.90
CA ASP A 76 -10.81 12.74 -11.18
C ASP A 76 -12.32 12.71 -11.41
N SER A 77 -12.74 12.47 -12.65
CA SER A 77 -14.14 12.25 -12.99
C SER A 77 -14.70 11.06 -12.21
N PHE A 78 -13.97 9.95 -12.13
CA PHE A 78 -14.38 8.76 -11.37
C PHE A 78 -14.56 9.04 -9.87
N VAL A 79 -13.64 9.79 -9.25
CA VAL A 79 -13.72 10.15 -7.83
C VAL A 79 -14.87 11.10 -7.55
N ALA A 80 -15.21 12.01 -8.46
CA ALA A 80 -16.31 12.97 -8.27
C ALA A 80 -17.68 12.31 -8.05
N TRP A 81 -17.87 11.05 -8.48
CA TRP A 81 -19.11 10.28 -8.29
C TRP A 81 -19.13 9.45 -7.00
N GLU A 82 -18.01 9.37 -6.27
CA GLU A 82 -17.89 8.56 -5.05
C GLU A 82 -17.96 9.44 -3.80
N LEU A 83 -18.66 8.96 -2.77
CA LEU A 83 -18.79 9.66 -1.48
C LEU A 83 -17.48 9.66 -0.68
N GLU A 84 -16.64 8.65 -0.89
CA GLU A 84 -15.34 8.45 -0.24
C GLU A 84 -14.30 8.13 -1.31
N PHE A 85 -13.01 8.45 -1.03
CA PHE A 85 -11.95 8.13 -1.98
C PHE A 85 -11.89 6.61 -2.21
N PRO A 86 -11.97 6.12 -3.46
CA PRO A 86 -12.20 4.71 -3.76
C PRO A 86 -10.93 3.86 -3.64
N LEU A 87 -10.22 3.91 -2.50
CA LEU A 87 -8.94 3.21 -2.24
C LEU A 87 -8.99 1.72 -2.57
N ILE A 88 -10.06 1.03 -2.18
CA ILE A 88 -10.21 -0.42 -2.39
C ILE A 88 -10.35 -0.72 -3.88
N VAL A 89 -11.12 0.08 -4.61
CA VAL A 89 -11.31 -0.06 -6.05
C VAL A 89 -9.98 0.16 -6.75
N VAL A 90 -9.30 1.27 -6.44
CA VAL A 90 -8.01 1.61 -7.06
C VAL A 90 -6.94 0.58 -6.74
N LYS A 91 -6.83 0.11 -5.49
CA LYS A 91 -5.93 -0.98 -5.10
C LYS A 91 -6.19 -2.26 -5.90
N LYS A 92 -7.46 -2.59 -6.15
CA LYS A 92 -7.82 -3.74 -6.98
C LYS A 92 -7.43 -3.51 -8.45
N THR A 93 -7.62 -2.31 -8.99
CA THR A 93 -7.20 -1.98 -10.36
C THR A 93 -5.68 -2.05 -10.54
N LEU A 94 -4.89 -1.57 -9.55
CA LEU A 94 -3.43 -1.66 -9.57
C LEU A 94 -2.96 -3.12 -9.64
N LYS A 95 -3.59 -4.00 -8.85
CA LYS A 95 -3.30 -5.44 -8.92
C LYS A 95 -3.63 -6.04 -10.29
N THR A 96 -4.73 -5.62 -10.91
CA THR A 96 -5.07 -6.07 -12.27
C THR A 96 -4.02 -5.61 -13.28
N PHE A 97 -3.60 -4.34 -13.23
CA PHE A 97 -2.54 -3.83 -14.10
C PHE A 97 -1.18 -4.51 -13.85
N GLU A 98 -0.88 -4.90 -12.60
CA GLU A 98 0.34 -5.62 -12.25
C GLU A 98 0.38 -7.01 -12.88
N ILE A 99 -0.76 -7.73 -12.88
CA ILE A 99 -0.90 -9.02 -13.57
C ILE A 99 -0.73 -8.85 -15.09
N GLU A 100 -1.27 -7.76 -15.64
CA GLU A 100 -1.22 -7.45 -17.07
C GLU A 100 0.10 -6.79 -17.50
N ARG A 101 0.99 -6.46 -16.56
CA ARG A 101 2.28 -5.77 -16.79
C ARG A 101 2.14 -4.40 -17.45
N GLU A 102 1.05 -3.69 -17.14
CA GLU A 102 0.77 -2.33 -17.63
C GLU A 102 1.50 -1.28 -16.76
N TRP A 103 2.84 -1.32 -16.74
CA TRP A 103 3.68 -0.54 -15.81
C TRP A 103 3.47 0.97 -15.90
N LYS A 104 3.35 1.52 -17.12
CA LYS A 104 3.07 2.94 -17.35
C LYS A 104 1.78 3.40 -16.65
N ARG A 105 0.72 2.59 -16.74
CA ARG A 105 -0.58 2.89 -16.12
C ARG A 105 -0.51 2.79 -14.61
N ILE A 106 0.21 1.81 -14.07
CA ILE A 106 0.48 1.71 -12.63
C ILE A 106 1.15 3.00 -12.13
N ILE A 107 2.19 3.46 -12.83
CA ILE A 107 2.90 4.70 -12.47
C ILE A 107 1.94 5.89 -12.45
N GLN A 108 1.13 6.06 -13.51
CA GLN A 108 0.17 7.17 -13.61
C GLN A 108 -0.88 7.12 -12.50
N VAL A 109 -1.49 5.96 -12.25
CA VAL A 109 -2.53 5.81 -11.22
C VAL A 109 -1.95 6.05 -9.83
N VAL A 110 -0.77 5.52 -9.51
CA VAL A 110 -0.14 5.73 -8.19
C VAL A 110 0.30 7.19 -8.01
N LYS A 111 0.92 7.82 -9.02
CA LYS A 111 1.28 9.24 -8.96
C LYS A 111 0.04 10.14 -8.82
N TRP A 112 -1.06 9.80 -9.48
CA TRP A 112 -2.35 10.46 -9.29
C TRP A 112 -2.84 10.31 -7.85
N MET A 113 -2.85 9.10 -7.28
CA MET A 113 -3.24 8.88 -5.87
C MET A 113 -2.41 9.74 -4.91
N PHE A 114 -1.09 9.80 -5.13
CA PHE A 114 -0.18 10.60 -4.30
C PHE A 114 -0.46 12.11 -4.42
N SER A 115 -0.84 12.59 -5.60
CA SER A 115 -1.23 14.00 -5.83
C SER A 115 -2.48 14.42 -5.06
N LYS A 116 -3.37 13.46 -4.76
CA LYS A 116 -4.55 13.68 -3.91
C LYS A 116 -4.26 13.48 -2.42
N GLY A 117 -3.00 13.19 -2.06
CA GLY A 117 -2.60 12.88 -0.69
C GLY A 117 -3.13 11.53 -0.19
N GLN A 118 -3.60 10.66 -1.07
CA GLN A 118 -4.25 9.40 -0.71
C GLN A 118 -3.34 8.19 -0.94
N GLY A 119 -3.55 7.15 -0.13
CA GLY A 119 -2.95 5.84 -0.34
C GLY A 119 -1.41 5.80 -0.28
N LYS A 120 -0.76 6.73 0.42
CA LYS A 120 0.70 6.70 0.68
C LYS A 120 1.03 5.63 1.73
N THR A 121 1.22 4.39 1.27
CA THR A 121 1.61 3.24 2.09
C THR A 121 2.91 2.61 1.59
N MET A 122 3.60 1.84 2.44
CA MET A 122 4.79 1.09 2.01
C MET A 122 4.49 0.15 0.82
N GLY A 123 3.31 -0.47 0.80
CA GLY A 123 2.90 -1.31 -0.33
C GLY A 123 2.82 -0.54 -1.65
N THR A 124 2.20 0.65 -1.64
CA THR A 124 2.10 1.51 -2.84
C THR A 124 3.44 2.09 -3.26
N TYR A 125 4.33 2.42 -2.31
CA TYR A 125 5.69 2.84 -2.64
C TYR A 125 6.47 1.72 -3.31
N TYR A 126 6.36 0.49 -2.79
CA TYR A 126 6.99 -0.68 -3.40
C TYR A 126 6.43 -0.95 -4.81
N THR A 127 5.10 -0.89 -5.00
CA THR A 127 4.48 -1.04 -6.32
C THR A 127 4.96 0.02 -7.31
N LEU A 128 5.08 1.27 -6.87
CA LEU A 128 5.60 2.36 -7.72
C LEU A 128 7.07 2.14 -8.09
N LEU A 129 7.91 1.78 -7.11
CA LEU A 129 9.32 1.48 -7.32
C LEU A 129 9.50 0.34 -8.32
N ASN A 130 8.72 -0.74 -8.15
CA ASN A 130 8.72 -1.87 -9.08
C ASN A 130 8.29 -1.43 -10.48
N ALA A 131 7.18 -0.70 -10.61
CA ALA A 131 6.68 -0.27 -11.91
C ALA A 131 7.64 0.68 -12.63
N LEU A 132 8.31 1.60 -11.92
CA LEU A 132 9.32 2.49 -12.50
C LEU A 132 10.52 1.69 -13.06
N ALA A 133 10.99 0.70 -12.31
CA ALA A 133 12.08 -0.16 -12.75
C ALA A 133 11.71 -1.00 -13.99
N GLU A 134 10.52 -1.61 -14.00
CA GLU A 134 10.05 -2.42 -15.13
C GLU A 134 9.70 -1.59 -16.38
N ASP A 135 9.35 -0.30 -16.21
CA ASP A 135 9.15 0.66 -17.31
C ASP A 135 10.48 1.26 -17.83
N GLY A 136 11.62 0.87 -17.24
CA GLY A 136 12.95 1.37 -17.62
C GLY A 136 13.28 2.78 -17.12
N ARG A 137 12.48 3.34 -16.21
CA ARG A 137 12.66 4.68 -15.63
C ARG A 137 13.50 4.60 -14.36
N LEU A 138 14.75 4.17 -14.51
CA LEU A 138 15.64 3.89 -13.39
C LEU A 138 15.94 5.14 -12.55
N GLU A 139 16.20 6.28 -13.19
CA GLU A 139 16.50 7.54 -12.50
C GLU A 139 15.39 7.92 -11.51
N GLU A 140 14.12 7.86 -11.95
CA GLU A 140 12.98 8.13 -11.07
C GLU A 140 12.80 7.08 -9.97
N ALA A 141 13.19 5.83 -10.24
CA ALA A 141 13.19 4.78 -9.21
C ALA A 141 14.24 5.06 -8.13
N GLU A 142 15.43 5.55 -8.51
CA GLU A 142 16.49 5.96 -7.58
C GLU A 142 16.08 7.18 -6.76
N GLU A 143 15.50 8.21 -7.38
CA GLU A 143 14.96 9.38 -6.67
C GLU A 143 13.91 8.96 -5.62
N LEU A 144 13.00 8.06 -6.01
CA LEU A 144 12.00 7.51 -5.11
C LEU A 144 12.64 6.69 -3.98
N TRP A 145 13.63 5.86 -4.28
CA TRP A 145 14.39 5.10 -3.30
C TRP A 145 15.05 6.01 -2.27
N MET A 146 15.80 7.02 -2.72
CA MET A 146 16.50 7.96 -1.82
C MET A 146 15.53 8.73 -0.93
N LYS A 147 14.38 9.14 -1.47
CA LYS A 147 13.31 9.76 -0.69
C LYS A 147 12.77 8.83 0.39
N ILE A 148 12.41 7.60 0.02
CA ILE A 148 11.85 6.64 0.98
C ILE A 148 12.89 6.27 2.04
N PHE A 149 14.14 6.06 1.63
CA PHE A 149 15.26 5.69 2.49
C PHE A 149 15.53 6.78 3.53
N SER A 150 15.68 8.04 3.09
CA SER A 150 15.91 9.18 4.00
C SER A 150 14.75 9.44 4.96
N GLU A 151 13.50 9.24 4.53
CA GLU A 151 12.31 9.42 5.38
C GLU A 151 12.10 8.26 6.38
N ASN A 152 12.64 7.06 6.13
CA ASN A 152 12.28 5.83 6.86
C ASN A 152 13.47 4.93 7.23
N LEU A 153 14.66 5.48 7.45
CA LEU A 153 15.94 4.76 7.64
C LEU A 153 15.83 3.48 8.49
N GLU A 154 15.27 3.55 9.70
CA GLU A 154 15.21 2.41 10.62
C GLU A 154 14.04 1.44 10.36
N ASN A 155 12.98 1.92 9.70
CA ASN A 155 11.71 1.19 9.56
C ASN A 155 11.46 0.68 8.15
N LEU A 156 12.47 0.75 7.28
CA LEU A 156 12.31 0.39 5.88
C LEU A 156 12.21 -1.13 5.72
N PRO A 157 11.14 -1.66 5.10
CA PRO A 157 11.01 -3.09 4.92
C PRO A 157 12.14 -3.65 4.05
N ARG A 158 12.71 -4.77 4.49
CA ARG A 158 13.77 -5.54 3.81
C ARG A 158 13.55 -5.75 2.31
N VAL A 159 12.30 -5.88 1.87
CA VAL A 159 11.94 -6.08 0.45
C VAL A 159 12.38 -4.94 -0.46
N PHE A 160 12.49 -3.70 0.04
CA PHE A 160 12.91 -2.56 -0.78
C PHE A 160 14.40 -2.65 -1.15
N PHE A 161 15.25 -2.93 -0.17
CA PHE A 161 16.69 -3.15 -0.41
C PHE A 161 16.90 -4.27 -1.42
N MET A 162 16.21 -5.40 -1.24
CA MET A 162 16.30 -6.52 -2.17
C MET A 162 15.88 -6.14 -3.60
N LYS A 163 14.84 -5.30 -3.75
CA LYS A 163 14.39 -4.84 -5.06
C LYS A 163 15.44 -3.93 -5.70
N MET A 164 15.99 -2.96 -4.97
CA MET A 164 17.06 -2.08 -5.50
C MET A 164 18.31 -2.85 -5.88
N MET A 165 18.77 -3.77 -5.02
CA MET A 165 19.91 -4.63 -5.35
C MET A 165 19.66 -5.51 -6.57
N SER A 166 18.41 -5.99 -6.74
CA SER A 166 18.05 -6.75 -7.94
C SER A 166 18.08 -5.89 -9.19
N ILE A 167 17.53 -4.67 -9.13
CA ILE A 167 17.57 -3.71 -10.23
C ILE A 167 19.01 -3.41 -10.64
N TYR A 168 19.89 -3.08 -9.68
CA TYR A 168 21.28 -2.77 -9.98
C TYR A 168 22.05 -3.97 -10.53
N TYR A 169 21.78 -5.17 -10.03
CA TYR A 169 22.35 -6.40 -10.60
C TYR A 169 21.93 -6.60 -12.06
N ASP A 170 20.64 -6.44 -12.37
CA ASP A 170 20.10 -6.66 -13.72
C ASP A 170 20.62 -5.61 -14.72
N GLN A 171 20.96 -4.40 -14.23
CA GLN A 171 21.53 -3.30 -15.02
C GLN A 171 23.07 -3.28 -15.04
N GLY A 172 23.74 -4.21 -14.35
CA GLY A 172 25.21 -4.24 -14.26
C GLY A 172 25.84 -3.12 -13.42
N MET A 173 25.05 -2.41 -12.62
CA MET A 173 25.47 -1.28 -11.78
C MET A 173 25.99 -1.78 -10.41
N TYR A 174 27.07 -2.56 -10.44
CA TYR A 174 27.54 -3.31 -9.28
C TYR A 174 28.02 -2.44 -8.12
N GLU A 175 28.56 -1.25 -8.39
CA GLU A 175 29.00 -0.32 -7.34
C GLU A 175 27.82 0.12 -6.45
N LYS A 176 26.72 0.59 -7.05
CA LYS A 176 25.49 0.93 -6.32
C LYS A 176 24.87 -0.28 -5.62
N MET A 177 25.00 -1.47 -6.21
CA MET A 177 24.57 -2.72 -5.55
C MET A 177 25.35 -2.98 -4.25
N PHE A 178 26.65 -2.69 -4.23
CA PHE A 178 27.48 -2.83 -3.03
C PHE A 178 27.18 -1.76 -1.98
N GLU A 179 26.88 -0.53 -2.38
CA GLU A 179 26.44 0.54 -1.48
C GLU A 179 25.16 0.13 -0.73
N VAL A 180 24.13 -0.29 -1.47
CA VAL A 180 22.88 -0.76 -0.83
C VAL A 180 23.11 -1.99 0.05
N PHE A 181 24.06 -2.86 -0.31
CA PHE A 181 24.41 -3.99 0.55
C PHE A 181 25.09 -3.54 1.85
N ALA A 182 26.00 -2.56 1.79
CA ALA A 182 26.62 -2.00 2.97
C ALA A 182 25.57 -1.36 3.89
N ASP A 183 24.64 -0.58 3.35
CA ASP A 183 23.52 0.00 4.11
C ASP A 183 22.67 -1.09 4.80
N MET A 184 22.39 -2.20 4.12
CA MET A 184 21.69 -3.34 4.72
C MET A 184 22.48 -3.92 5.91
N GLU A 185 23.80 -4.06 5.78
CA GLU A 185 24.64 -4.60 6.85
C GLU A 185 24.73 -3.65 8.05
N GLU A 186 24.86 -2.34 7.80
CA GLU A 186 24.90 -1.30 8.84
C GLU A 186 23.59 -1.22 9.62
N LEU A 187 22.45 -1.36 8.94
CA LEU A 187 21.12 -1.41 9.56
C LEU A 187 20.80 -2.78 10.20
N GLY A 188 21.72 -3.75 10.15
CA GLY A 188 21.51 -5.10 10.69
C GLY A 188 20.45 -5.92 9.94
N ILE A 189 20.11 -5.53 8.72
CA ILE A 189 19.10 -6.19 7.89
C ILE A 189 19.75 -7.37 7.15
N ARG A 190 19.35 -8.60 7.51
CA ARG A 190 19.89 -9.81 6.89
C ARG A 190 19.47 -9.93 5.40
N PRO A 191 20.39 -10.14 4.45
CA PRO A 191 20.05 -10.40 3.05
C PRO A 191 19.39 -11.79 2.86
N ASP A 192 18.62 -11.95 1.79
CA ASP A 192 18.09 -13.27 1.39
C ASP A 192 19.14 -14.02 0.58
N MET A 193 18.98 -15.34 0.52
CA MET A 193 19.87 -16.19 -0.25
C MET A 193 19.93 -15.81 -1.73
N SER A 194 18.82 -15.31 -2.30
CA SER A 194 18.79 -14.81 -3.68
C SER A 194 19.76 -13.62 -3.87
N ILE A 195 19.78 -12.67 -2.94
CA ILE A 195 20.68 -11.52 -2.96
C ILE A 195 22.12 -11.95 -2.70
N VAL A 196 22.36 -12.83 -1.73
CA VAL A 196 23.69 -13.39 -1.45
C VAL A 196 24.25 -14.11 -2.68
N ASN A 197 23.43 -14.83 -3.42
CA ASN A 197 23.84 -15.48 -4.66
C ASN A 197 24.17 -14.47 -5.77
N LYS A 198 23.33 -13.44 -5.95
CA LYS A 198 23.61 -12.35 -6.91
C LYS A 198 24.93 -11.64 -6.58
N LEU A 199 25.16 -11.27 -5.31
CA LEU A 199 26.43 -10.68 -4.86
C LEU A 199 27.62 -11.61 -5.12
N GLY A 200 27.45 -12.91 -4.83
CA GLY A 200 28.49 -13.91 -5.06
C GLY A 200 28.88 -14.01 -6.53
N ASP A 201 27.89 -14.03 -7.44
CA ASP A 201 28.11 -14.01 -8.89
C ASP A 201 28.86 -12.74 -9.33
N VAL A 202 28.46 -11.57 -8.82
CA VAL A 202 29.16 -10.32 -9.11
C VAL A 202 30.61 -10.34 -8.61
N PHE A 203 30.87 -10.80 -7.39
CA PHE A 203 32.25 -10.90 -6.88
C PHE A 203 33.11 -11.85 -7.71
N GLN A 204 32.55 -12.98 -8.17
CA GLN A 204 33.26 -13.90 -9.06
C GLN A 204 33.55 -13.25 -10.41
N LYS A 205 32.56 -12.58 -11.02
CA LYS A 205 32.73 -11.85 -12.28
C LYS A 205 33.81 -10.76 -12.20
N LEU A 206 33.94 -10.10 -11.06
CA LEU A 206 34.95 -9.07 -10.80
C LEU A 206 36.29 -9.63 -10.27
N GLY A 207 36.44 -10.94 -10.12
CA GLY A 207 37.66 -11.58 -9.60
C GLY A 207 37.93 -11.34 -8.11
N MET A 208 36.93 -10.87 -7.35
CA MET A 208 37.04 -10.52 -5.94
C MET A 208 36.83 -11.73 -5.02
N LEU A 209 37.67 -12.75 -5.15
CA LEU A 209 37.51 -14.03 -4.45
C LEU A 209 37.52 -13.90 -2.91
N ASP A 210 38.37 -13.02 -2.37
CA ASP A 210 38.41 -12.78 -0.91
C ASP A 210 37.07 -12.29 -0.35
N LYS A 211 36.36 -11.44 -1.10
CA LYS A 211 35.03 -10.95 -0.71
C LYS A 211 33.97 -12.03 -0.89
N TYR A 212 34.07 -12.83 -1.94
CA TYR A 212 33.20 -13.97 -2.17
C TYR A 212 33.27 -14.99 -1.01
N ASP A 213 34.47 -15.37 -0.58
CA ASP A 213 34.65 -16.34 0.51
C ASP A 213 34.13 -15.79 1.84
N LYS A 214 34.40 -14.51 2.14
CA LYS A 214 33.82 -13.82 3.31
C LYS A 214 32.30 -13.80 3.27
N LEU A 215 31.70 -13.52 2.10
CA LEU A 215 30.26 -13.51 1.92
C LEU A 215 29.65 -14.89 2.18
N LYS A 216 30.23 -15.95 1.61
CA LYS A 216 29.75 -17.34 1.80
C LYS A 216 29.94 -17.83 3.23
N SER A 217 31.00 -17.41 3.90
CA SER A 217 31.25 -17.70 5.32
C SER A 217 30.22 -17.01 6.22
N LYS A 218 29.91 -15.73 5.96
CA LYS A 218 28.93 -14.94 6.73
C LYS A 218 27.49 -15.40 6.49
N TYR A 219 27.16 -15.77 5.25
CA TYR A 219 25.82 -16.19 4.83
C TYR A 219 25.84 -17.57 4.17
N PRO A 220 26.07 -18.64 4.96
CA PRO A 220 26.05 -19.99 4.43
C PRO A 220 24.63 -20.36 3.97
N PRO A 221 24.50 -21.16 2.90
CA PRO A 221 23.19 -21.65 2.48
C PRO A 221 22.53 -22.44 3.61
N PRO A 222 21.19 -22.38 3.73
CA PRO A 222 20.49 -23.16 4.74
C PRO A 222 20.72 -24.64 4.46
N THR A 223 21.16 -25.38 5.47
CA THR A 223 21.41 -26.83 5.35
C THR A 223 20.10 -27.61 5.24
N TRP A 224 19.01 -27.07 5.80
CA TRP A 224 17.71 -27.71 5.84
C TRP A 224 16.60 -26.75 5.43
N GLU A 225 15.67 -27.25 4.62
CA GLU A 225 14.44 -26.56 4.25
C GLU A 225 13.24 -27.35 4.76
N TYR A 226 12.20 -26.64 5.20
CA TYR A 226 10.92 -27.25 5.50
C TYR A 226 10.01 -27.15 4.28
N ARG A 227 9.47 -28.27 3.82
CA ARG A 227 8.46 -28.30 2.75
C ARG A 227 7.20 -29.00 3.20
N TYR A 228 6.07 -28.59 2.65
CA TYR A 228 4.81 -29.30 2.82
C TYR A 228 4.67 -30.32 1.69
N ILE A 229 4.82 -31.59 2.03
CA ILE A 229 4.60 -32.70 1.11
C ILE A 229 3.35 -33.43 1.57
N LYS A 230 2.33 -33.50 0.70
CA LYS A 230 1.04 -34.14 1.00
C LYS A 230 0.41 -33.63 2.32
N GLY A 231 0.48 -32.31 2.56
CA GLY A 231 -0.05 -31.66 3.76
C GLY A 231 0.80 -31.83 5.04
N LYS A 232 1.89 -32.59 5.02
CA LYS A 232 2.81 -32.76 6.16
C LYS A 232 4.06 -31.90 5.98
N ARG A 233 4.50 -31.22 7.06
CA ARG A 233 5.74 -30.44 7.08
C ARG A 233 6.93 -31.39 7.26
N VAL A 234 7.72 -31.57 6.21
CA VAL A 234 8.91 -32.43 6.19
C VAL A 234 10.15 -31.55 6.14
N ARG A 235 11.19 -31.90 6.91
CA ARG A 235 12.52 -31.27 6.87
C ARG A 235 13.36 -32.01 5.83
N ILE A 236 13.80 -31.32 4.80
CA ILE A 236 14.56 -31.86 3.66
C ILE A 236 15.92 -31.16 3.63
N HIS A 237 16.97 -31.90 3.27
CA HIS A 237 18.30 -31.32 3.11
C HIS A 237 18.34 -30.48 1.82
N ALA A 238 18.83 -29.24 1.88
CA ALA A 238 18.74 -28.30 0.75
C ALA A 238 19.43 -28.82 -0.54
N ASN A 239 20.54 -29.57 -0.41
CA ASN A 239 21.27 -30.13 -1.56
C ASN A 239 20.52 -31.24 -2.33
N GLN A 240 19.53 -31.91 -1.73
CA GLN A 240 18.75 -32.95 -2.42
C GLN A 240 17.69 -32.39 -3.37
N ILE A 241 17.49 -31.06 -3.36
CA ILE A 241 16.44 -30.36 -4.11
C ILE A 241 16.93 -29.92 -5.50
N GLN A 242 18.23 -29.64 -5.66
CA GLN A 242 18.78 -29.19 -6.94
C GLN A 242 18.86 -30.31 -8.00
N GLY A 243 18.86 -31.58 -7.57
CA GLY A 243 18.95 -32.74 -8.47
C GLY A 243 17.63 -33.20 -9.10
N SER A 244 16.47 -32.74 -8.63
CA SER A 244 15.16 -33.23 -9.10
C SER A 244 14.50 -32.38 -10.20
N ASN A 245 15.13 -31.29 -10.65
CA ASN A 245 14.66 -30.45 -11.75
C ASN A 245 15.24 -30.85 -13.12
N VAL A 246 15.98 -31.95 -13.22
CA VAL A 246 16.62 -32.42 -14.47
C VAL A 246 15.85 -33.55 -15.17
N GLU A 247 14.81 -34.13 -14.55
CA GLU A 247 14.05 -35.23 -15.14
C GLU A 247 12.55 -34.92 -15.24
N ILE A 248 12.16 -34.05 -16.17
CA ILE A 248 10.88 -34.19 -16.88
C ILE A 248 11.13 -33.76 -18.34
N SER A 249 11.51 -34.75 -19.16
CA SER A 249 11.33 -34.75 -20.62
C SER A 249 10.10 -35.58 -20.95
#